data_AF-A0A497TJD1-F1
#
_entry.id   AF-A0A497TJD1-F1
#
_cell.length_a   1.000
_cell.length_b   1.000
_cell.length_c   1.000
_cell.angle_alpha   90.00
_cell.angle_beta   90.00
_cell.angle_gamma   90.00
#
_symmetry.space_group_name_H-M   'P 1'
#
loop_
_entity.id
_entity.type
_entity.pdbx_description
1 polymer ?
#
loop_
_entity_poly.entity_id
_entity_poly.type
_entity_poly.pdbx_seq_one_letter_code
_entity_poly.pdbx_strand_id
1 'polypeptide(L)' 'MQILIKIVMFGWTGVIVGIFLLLVAGFLIFFYPATEEHQPPPMDINGVILGFILLILGFALIFLP' A
#
# COMPACT_ATOMS: atom_id res chain seq x y z
N MET A 1 -0.82 -4.17 27.67
CA MET A 1 0.49 -3.70 27.16
C MET A 1 0.96 -4.46 25.91
N GLN A 2 0.95 -5.80 25.87
CA GLN A 2 1.37 -6.54 24.66
C GLN A 2 0.49 -6.30 23.41
N ILE A 3 -0.82 -6.10 23.59
CA ILE A 3 -1.76 -5.86 22.48
C ILE A 3 -1.47 -4.51 21.79
N LEU A 4 -1.28 -3.46 22.59
CA LEU A 4 -0.90 -2.13 22.11
C LEU A 4 0.36 -2.16 21.25
N ILE A 5 1.40 -2.86 21.72
CA ILE A 5 2.66 -3.00 20.98
C ILE A 5 2.42 -3.71 19.63
N LYS A 6 1.57 -4.75 19.61
CA LYS A 6 1.22 -5.46 18.35
C LYS A 6 0.44 -4.58 17.37
N ILE A 7 -0.47 -3.74 17.85
CA ILE A 7 -1.25 -2.80 17.02
C ILE A 7 -0.30 -1.79 16.35
N VAL A 8 0.60 -1.19 17.12
CA VAL A 8 1.58 -0.24 16.60
C VAL A 8 2.53 -0.92 15.60
N MET A 9 3.02 -2.12 15.90
CA MET A 9 3.86 -2.91 14.96
C MET A 9 3.13 -3.22 13.65
N PHE A 10 1.84 -3.55 13.72
CA PHE A 10 1.02 -3.77 12.53
C PHE A 10 0.77 -2.47 11.74
N GLY A 11 0.56 -1.34 12.43
CA GLY A 11 0.46 -0.03 11.80
C GLY A 11 1.69 0.34 10.99
N TRP A 12 2.90 0.16 11.55
CA TRP A 12 4.16 0.34 10.82
C TRP A 12 4.30 -0.59 9.62
N THR A 13 3.88 -1.85 9.77
CA THR A 13 3.86 -2.82 8.65
C THR A 13 2.95 -2.33 7.53
N GLY A 14 1.75 -1.82 7.86
CA GLY A 14 0.82 -1.24 6.90
C GLY A 14 1.38 -0.03 6.16
N VAL A 15 2.08 0.87 6.86
CA VAL A 15 2.76 2.02 6.25
C VAL A 15 3.85 1.56 5.27
N ILE A 16 4.71 0.63 5.68
CA ILE A 16 5.81 0.14 4.83
C ILE A 16 5.27 -0.56 3.57
N VAL A 17 4.29 -1.46 3.73
CA VAL A 17 3.68 -2.18 2.61
C VAL A 17 2.91 -1.22 1.70
N GLY A 18 2.21 -0.24 2.25
CA GLY A 18 1.51 0.80 1.49
C GLY A 18 2.46 1.63 0.63
N ILE A 19 3.58 2.09 1.19
CA ILE A 19 4.63 2.81 0.44
C ILE A 19 5.19 1.92 -0.68
N PHE A 20 5.52 0.67 -0.36
CA PHE A 20 6.06 -0.26 -1.34
C PHE A 20 5.10 -0.48 -2.52
N LEU A 21 3.80 -0.67 -2.24
CA LEU A 21 2.77 -0.80 -3.27
C LEU A 21 2.65 0.44 -4.15
N LEU A 22 2.70 1.64 -3.57
CA LEU A 22 2.67 2.89 -4.35
C LEU A 22 3.89 3.01 -5.26
N LEU A 23 5.07 2.62 -4.79
CA LEU A 23 6.29 2.63 -5.62
C LEU A 23 6.20 1.64 -6.77
N VAL A 24 5.73 0.41 -6.52
CA VAL A 24 5.56 -0.61 -7.56
C VAL A 24 4.49 -0.19 -8.57
N ALA A 25 3.33 0.28 -8.10
CA ALA A 25 2.25 0.71 -8.99
C ALA A 25 2.66 1.93 -9.82
N GLY A 26 3.32 2.93 -9.20
CA GLY A 26 3.88 4.06 -9.93
C GLY A 26 4.92 3.63 -10.96
N PHE A 27 5.83 2.73 -10.60
CA PHE A 27 6.83 2.20 -11.52
C PHE A 27 6.18 1.50 -12.74
N LEU A 28 5.17 0.67 -12.52
CA LEU A 28 4.46 -0.01 -13.61
C LEU A 28 3.75 0.99 -14.52
N ILE A 29 3.05 1.99 -13.97
CA ILE A 29 2.35 3.02 -14.74
C ILE A 29 3.32 3.84 -15.61
N PHE A 30 4.48 4.24 -15.07
CA PHE A 30 5.40 5.13 -15.77
C PHE A 30 6.35 4.41 -16.74
N PHE A 31 6.81 3.20 -16.40
CA PHE A 31 7.83 2.47 -17.18
C PHE A 31 7.25 1.38 -18.07
N TYR A 32 6.02 0.93 -17.81
CA TYR A 32 5.35 -0.10 -18.61
C TYR A 32 3.94 0.33 -19.06
N PRO A 33 3.77 1.50 -19.71
CA PRO A 33 2.45 1.93 -20.20
C PRO A 33 1.92 1.04 -21.33
N ALA A 34 2.78 0.29 -22.02
CA ALA A 34 2.43 -0.51 -23.20
C ALA A 34 1.88 -1.91 -22.89
N THR A 35 1.80 -2.29 -21.60
CA THR A 35 1.23 -3.57 -21.19
C THR A 35 -0.28 -3.51 -20.95
N GLU A 36 -1.00 -2.46 -21.34
CA GLU A 36 -2.47 -2.38 -21.18
C GLU A 36 -3.22 -3.63 -21.69
N GLU A 37 -2.70 -4.33 -22.72
CA GLU A 37 -3.29 -5.57 -23.24
C GLU A 37 -2.84 -6.85 -22.49
N HIS A 38 -1.74 -6.82 -21.73
CA HIS A 38 -1.11 -8.00 -21.09
C HIS A 38 -0.97 -7.88 -19.56
N GLN A 39 -1.20 -6.69 -19.00
CA GLN A 39 -1.44 -6.48 -17.59
C GLN A 39 -2.89 -6.83 -17.28
N PRO A 40 -3.17 -7.54 -16.19
CA PRO A 40 -4.54 -7.76 -15.75
C PRO A 40 -5.19 -6.39 -15.51
N PRO A 41 -6.24 -6.00 -16.27
CA PRO A 41 -7.04 -4.83 -15.93
C PRO A 41 -7.76 -5.13 -14.59
N PRO A 42 -7.71 -4.26 -13.56
CA PRO A 42 -7.09 -2.95 -13.42
C PRO A 42 -6.01 -2.98 -12.32
N MET A 43 -4.92 -3.72 -12.52
CA MET A 43 -3.86 -3.83 -11.52
C MET A 43 -3.18 -2.48 -11.25
N ASP A 44 -3.12 -1.60 -12.26
CA ASP A 44 -2.54 -0.26 -12.17
C ASP A 44 -3.28 0.63 -11.17
N ILE A 45 -4.59 0.81 -11.36
CA ILE A 45 -5.40 1.68 -10.51
C ILE A 45 -5.66 1.03 -9.16
N ASN A 46 -5.96 -0.28 -9.14
CA ASN A 46 -6.24 -0.98 -7.89
C ASN A 46 -5.01 -1.04 -6.97
N GLY A 47 -3.81 -1.21 -7.54
CA GLY A 47 -2.56 -1.21 -6.78
C GLY A 47 -2.30 0.13 -6.09
N VAL A 48 -2.54 1.24 -6.79
CA VAL A 48 -2.44 2.60 -6.23
C VAL A 48 -3.47 2.80 -5.11
N ILE A 49 -4.74 2.47 -5.35
CA ILE A 49 -5.81 2.63 -4.36
C ILE A 49 -5.51 1.82 -3.10
N LEU A 50 -5.10 0.56 -3.27
CA LEU A 50 -4.79 -0.34 -2.15
C LEU A 50 -3.56 0.14 -1.36
N GLY A 51 -2.56 0.69 -2.04
CA GLY A 51 -1.40 1.35 -1.40
C GLY A 51 -1.81 2.53 -0.52
N PHE A 52 -2.69 3.41 -0.99
CA PHE A 52 -3.22 4.53 -0.19
C PHE A 52 -4.06 4.06 0.99
N ILE A 53 -4.94 3.06 0.81
CA ILE A 53 -5.75 2.49 1.89
C ILE A 53 -4.84 1.95 3.01
N LEU A 54 -3.81 1.18 2.66
CA LEU A 54 -2.87 0.62 3.63
C LEU A 54 -2.05 1.69 4.34
N LEU A 55 -1.65 2.75 3.64
CA LEU A 55 -0.98 3.90 4.25
C LEU A 55 -1.88 4.59 5.28
N ILE A 56 -3.12 4.89 4.92
CA ILE A 56 -4.08 5.57 5.82
C ILE A 56 -4.38 4.69 7.04
N LEU A 57 -4.68 3.40 6.83
CA LEU A 57 -4.94 2.48 7.93
C LEU A 57 -3.71 2.25 8.79
N GLY A 58 -2.52 2.11 8.18
CA GLY A 58 -1.26 1.96 8.89
C GLY A 58 -0.96 3.16 9.78
N PHE A 59 -1.08 4.37 9.22
CA PHE A 59 -0.94 5.61 9.99
C PHE A 59 -1.99 5.72 11.10
N ALA A 60 -3.26 5.44 10.81
CA ALA A 60 -4.31 5.47 11.82
C ALA A 60 -3.99 4.53 13.00
N LEU A 61 -3.53 3.30 12.73
CA LEU A 61 -3.19 2.31 13.76
C LEU A 61 -1.92 2.64 14.56
N ILE A 62 -1.02 3.49 14.04
CA ILE A 62 0.12 4.02 14.82
C ILE A 62 -0.37 5.01 15.88
N PHE A 63 -1.40 5.81 15.56
CA PHE A 63 -1.91 6.89 16.42
C PHE A 63 -3.18 6.54 17.20
N LEU A 64 -3.80 5.40 16.94
CA LEU A 64 -4.88 4.80 17.73
C LEU A 64 -4.30 3.70 18.64
N PRO A 65 -3.89 4.03 19.88
CA PRO A 65 -3.54 3.03 20.89
C PRO A 65 -4.76 2.25 21.40
#